data_AF-A0A3D9ITY0-F1
#
_entry.id   AF-A0A3D9ITY0-F1
#
_cell.length_a   1.000
_cell.length_b   1.000
_cell.length_c   1.000
_cell.angle_alpha   90.00
_cell.angle_beta   90.00
_cell.angle_gamma   90.00
#
_symmetry.space_group_name_H-M   'P 1'
#
loop_
_entity.id
_entity.type
_entity.pdbx_description
1 polymer ?
#
loop_
_entity_poly.entity_id
_entity_poly.type
_entity_poly.pdbx_seq_one_letter_code
_entity_poly.pdbx_strand_id
1 'polypeptide(L)'
;MTIDNPYIKRQLMETIVLVKEEGQQLRHSGIQPGAYVRSHAVSTDKGNVIYIENEDYVIDYKSGTISRTGRSRIPDWGNHPVYGVKGFDHRDYPDYSNRGYMIYIDYDYESEDEVNEGISVLASVNTLDRLIRKLKAGQPLRYVVFGDSISTGGDASRDDFAFYSLFANDLRERYPEAELEVVNKALGGEGSTTALERLEQDVIALQPDLVSIGYGMNDQCTMGPDIRNGIPPGLFEENIRAMVQQIQRKTNADIILVTPCISNPHWKHSSGDLAIYTDILLRLSRELGTCVADVHALWIRELQAGKTHESLLLNNVNHPSDYGHAIYYKAFSHLISY
;
A
#
# COMPACT_ATOMS: atom_id res chain seq x y z
N MET A 1 -17.01 34.73 6.31
CA MET A 1 -15.72 34.41 6.93
C MET A 1 -15.91 33.08 7.63
N THR A 2 -15.72 31.98 6.90
CA THR A 2 -15.58 30.66 7.52
C THR A 2 -14.21 30.67 8.19
N ILE A 3 -14.22 30.59 9.51
CA ILE A 3 -13.00 30.32 10.27
C ILE A 3 -12.66 28.88 9.92
N ASP A 4 -11.57 28.65 9.18
CA ASP A 4 -11.07 27.31 8.94
C ASP A 4 -10.75 26.72 10.31
N ASN A 5 -11.56 25.75 10.74
CA ASN A 5 -11.32 25.03 11.98
C ASN A 5 -10.06 24.16 11.75
N PRO A 6 -8.94 24.44 12.44
CA PRO A 6 -7.67 23.77 12.19
C PRO A 6 -7.70 22.27 12.54
N TYR A 7 -8.76 21.82 13.22
CA TYR A 7 -8.98 20.41 13.57
C TYR A 7 -9.72 19.63 12.48
N ILE A 8 -10.22 20.28 11.43
CA ILE A 8 -10.84 19.60 10.29
C ILE A 8 -9.76 19.16 9.31
N LYS A 9 -9.62 17.85 9.18
CA LYS A 9 -8.74 17.17 8.23
C LYS A 9 -9.57 16.51 7.13
N ARG A 10 -8.89 16.08 6.07
CA ARG A 10 -9.52 15.44 4.91
C ARG A 10 -8.93 14.08 4.62
N GLN A 11 -9.79 13.07 4.53
CA GLN A 11 -9.46 11.77 3.98
C GLN A 11 -9.90 11.73 2.50
N LEU A 12 -9.01 11.25 1.63
CA LEU A 12 -9.27 11.11 0.20
C LEU A 12 -9.18 9.65 -0.20
N MET A 13 -10.06 9.24 -1.12
CA MET A 13 -10.02 7.96 -1.81
C MET A 13 -9.95 6.75 -0.89
N GLU A 14 -10.52 6.82 0.32
CA GLU A 14 -10.58 5.64 1.17
C GLU A 14 -11.44 4.58 0.48
N THR A 15 -10.94 3.36 0.36
CA THR A 15 -11.66 2.27 -0.28
C THR A 15 -12.43 1.43 0.73
N ILE A 16 -13.61 0.96 0.31
CA ILE A 16 -14.48 0.16 1.16
C ILE A 16 -15.33 -0.78 0.31
N VAL A 17 -15.60 -1.98 0.83
CA VAL A 17 -16.68 -2.85 0.36
C VAL A 17 -17.74 -2.95 1.46
N LEU A 18 -19.01 -3.08 1.08
CA LEU A 18 -20.12 -3.12 2.04
C LEU A 18 -20.92 -4.41 1.87
N VAL A 19 -21.34 -5.00 2.99
CA VAL A 19 -22.11 -6.25 3.03
C VAL A 19 -23.49 -5.95 3.57
N LYS A 20 -24.54 -6.26 2.79
CA LYS A 20 -25.94 -6.01 3.16
C LYS A 20 -26.09 -4.56 3.68
N GLU A 21 -26.83 -4.33 4.75
CA GLU A 21 -26.93 -3.06 5.46
C GLU A 21 -26.02 -2.99 6.71
N GLU A 22 -25.00 -3.87 6.80
CA GLU A 22 -24.07 -3.87 7.93
C GLU A 22 -23.16 -2.63 7.90
N GLY A 23 -22.81 -2.13 9.08
CA GLY A 23 -21.90 -1.00 9.23
C GLY A 23 -20.46 -1.42 9.08
N GLN A 24 -19.74 -0.74 8.17
CA GLN A 24 -18.32 -0.91 7.96
C GLN A 24 -17.58 0.35 8.40
N GLN A 25 -16.48 0.15 9.13
CA GLN A 25 -15.71 1.23 9.71
C GLN A 25 -14.92 1.99 8.63
N LEU A 26 -15.02 3.31 8.64
CA LEU A 26 -14.10 4.23 7.97
C LEU A 26 -12.87 4.44 8.83
N ARG A 27 -11.77 4.90 8.23
CA ARG A 27 -10.51 5.12 8.95
C ARG A 27 -10.67 6.06 10.15
N HIS A 28 -11.44 7.13 10.00
CA HIS A 28 -11.63 8.13 11.04
C HIS A 28 -13.08 8.21 11.50
N SER A 29 -13.27 8.70 12.72
CA SER A 29 -14.55 9.07 13.32
C SER A 29 -14.69 10.60 13.34
N GLY A 30 -15.81 11.13 13.84
CA GLY A 30 -16.04 12.59 13.85
C GLY A 30 -16.17 13.18 12.44
N ILE A 31 -16.77 12.41 11.53
CA ILE A 31 -16.95 12.76 10.13
C ILE A 31 -17.85 13.99 10.02
N GLN A 32 -17.52 14.90 9.10
CA GLN A 32 -18.36 16.05 8.78
C GLN A 32 -19.35 15.70 7.67
N PRO A 33 -20.56 16.30 7.66
CA PRO A 33 -21.51 16.12 6.57
C PRO A 33 -20.92 16.51 5.21
N GLY A 34 -21.32 15.80 4.15
CA GLY A 34 -20.86 16.08 2.79
C GLY A 34 -19.80 15.10 2.26
N ALA A 35 -19.72 13.90 2.83
CA ALA A 35 -18.90 12.83 2.28
C ALA A 35 -19.26 12.54 0.82
N TYR A 36 -18.23 12.32 -0.02
CA TYR A 36 -18.37 12.10 -1.45
C TYR A 36 -18.04 10.64 -1.79
N VAL A 37 -19.08 9.84 -2.07
CA VAL A 37 -18.97 8.40 -2.32
C VAL A 37 -19.17 8.08 -3.80
N ARG A 38 -18.27 7.30 -4.38
CA ARG A 38 -18.24 6.98 -5.81
C ARG A 38 -17.69 5.59 -6.10
N SER A 39 -18.01 5.05 -7.27
CA SER A 39 -17.56 3.72 -7.70
C SER A 39 -16.13 3.65 -8.24
N HIS A 40 -15.54 4.77 -8.66
CA HIS A 40 -14.21 4.83 -9.27
C HIS A 40 -13.33 5.87 -8.57
N ALA A 41 -12.02 5.66 -8.58
CA ALA A 41 -11.07 6.59 -7.98
C ALA A 41 -11.23 8.01 -8.52
N VAL A 42 -11.43 8.15 -9.84
CA VAL A 42 -11.61 9.44 -10.51
C VAL A 42 -13.04 9.58 -11.03
N SER A 43 -13.68 10.69 -10.70
CA SER A 43 -15.10 10.91 -11.00
C SER A 43 -15.41 11.02 -12.50
N THR A 44 -14.41 11.36 -13.31
CA THR A 44 -14.50 11.47 -14.77
C THR A 44 -14.32 10.13 -15.49
N ASP A 45 -14.02 9.04 -14.77
CA ASP A 45 -13.90 7.72 -15.36
C ASP A 45 -15.23 7.26 -15.97
N LYS A 46 -15.14 6.62 -17.14
CA LYS A 46 -16.30 6.11 -17.86
C LYS A 46 -17.01 5.05 -17.00
N GLY A 47 -18.31 5.25 -16.77
CA GLY A 47 -19.12 4.33 -15.98
C GLY A 47 -19.06 4.61 -14.47
N ASN A 48 -18.41 5.71 -14.05
CA ASN A 48 -18.47 6.14 -12.67
C ASN A 48 -19.90 6.45 -12.23
N VAL A 49 -20.30 5.85 -11.11
CA VAL A 49 -21.53 6.13 -10.36
C VAL A 49 -21.17 6.94 -9.12
N ILE A 50 -21.90 8.04 -8.90
CA ILE A 50 -21.90 8.79 -7.65
C ILE A 50 -23.07 8.30 -6.82
N TYR A 51 -22.78 7.91 -5.58
CA TYR A 51 -23.77 7.44 -4.63
C TYR A 51 -24.25 8.58 -3.74
N ILE A 52 -25.51 8.55 -3.33
CA ILE A 52 -26.19 9.63 -2.62
C ILE A 52 -26.49 9.19 -1.19
N GLU A 53 -26.11 10.02 -0.21
CA GLU A 53 -26.40 9.76 1.20
C GLU A 53 -27.92 9.75 1.46
N ASN A 54 -28.39 8.86 2.33
CA ASN A 54 -29.79 8.52 2.62
C ASN A 54 -30.55 7.84 1.47
N GLU A 55 -29.99 7.74 0.27
CA GLU A 55 -30.52 6.92 -0.82
C GLU A 55 -29.73 5.62 -0.95
N ASP A 56 -28.42 5.70 -1.08
CA ASP A 56 -27.52 4.55 -1.28
C ASP A 56 -26.77 4.14 -0.02
N TYR A 57 -26.38 5.10 0.81
CA TYR A 57 -25.65 4.82 2.05
C TYR A 57 -26.10 5.75 3.16
N VAL A 58 -25.77 5.39 4.39
CA VAL A 58 -25.86 6.26 5.57
C VAL A 58 -24.52 6.24 6.29
N ILE A 59 -24.12 7.35 6.89
CA ILE A 59 -22.92 7.43 7.73
C ILE A 59 -23.34 7.79 9.16
N ASP A 60 -22.94 6.98 10.14
CA ASP A 60 -22.86 7.45 11.52
C ASP A 60 -21.61 8.30 11.64
N TYR A 61 -21.79 9.62 11.54
CA TYR A 61 -20.71 10.59 11.57
C TYR A 61 -19.88 10.52 12.86
N LYS A 62 -20.52 10.19 13.98
CA LYS A 62 -19.83 10.15 15.27
C LYS A 62 -18.92 8.93 15.36
N SER A 63 -19.41 7.75 14.97
CA SER A 63 -18.60 6.52 15.02
C SER A 63 -17.68 6.36 13.81
N GLY A 64 -17.95 7.04 12.69
CA GLY A 64 -17.23 6.85 11.44
C GLY A 64 -17.62 5.56 10.72
N THR A 65 -18.88 5.15 10.80
CA THR A 65 -19.35 3.90 10.19
C THR A 65 -20.25 4.21 9.00
N ILE A 66 -20.02 3.55 7.87
CA ILE A 66 -20.86 3.65 6.67
C ILE A 66 -21.61 2.32 6.43
N SER A 67 -22.89 2.41 6.06
CA SER A 67 -23.74 1.28 5.73
C SER A 67 -24.50 1.53 4.44
N ARG A 68 -24.87 0.48 3.72
CA ARG A 68 -25.84 0.58 2.62
C ARG A 68 -27.24 0.82 3.18
N THR A 69 -28.10 1.48 2.40
CA THR A 69 -29.55 1.43 2.63
C THR A 69 -30.16 0.17 1.98
N GLY A 70 -31.39 -0.18 2.35
CA GLY A 70 -32.13 -1.29 1.71
C GLY A 70 -32.50 -1.07 0.24
N ARG A 71 -32.27 0.12 -0.33
CA ARG A 71 -32.47 0.42 -1.76
C ARG A 71 -31.16 0.83 -2.46
N SER A 72 -30.03 0.53 -1.84
CA SER A 72 -28.73 0.99 -2.29
C SER A 72 -28.35 0.46 -3.67
N ARG A 73 -27.82 1.36 -4.51
CA ARG A 73 -27.16 1.01 -5.76
C ARG A 73 -25.72 0.55 -5.54
N ILE A 74 -25.15 0.73 -4.35
CA ILE A 74 -23.82 0.20 -4.02
C ILE A 74 -23.89 -1.33 -4.08
N PRO A 75 -22.98 -1.98 -4.81
CA PRO A 75 -22.95 -3.44 -4.89
C PRO A 75 -22.76 -4.08 -3.52
N ASP A 76 -23.52 -5.14 -3.26
CA ASP A 76 -23.45 -5.90 -2.01
C ASP A 76 -22.35 -6.95 -2.09
N TRP A 77 -21.27 -6.78 -1.32
CA TRP A 77 -20.16 -7.74 -1.26
C TRP A 77 -20.58 -9.10 -0.70
N GLY A 78 -21.75 -9.21 -0.06
CA GLY A 78 -22.40 -10.49 0.27
C GLY A 78 -22.71 -11.37 -0.95
N ASN A 79 -22.72 -10.80 -2.16
CA ASN A 79 -22.87 -11.52 -3.42
C ASN A 79 -21.52 -11.87 -4.08
N HIS A 80 -20.39 -11.48 -3.47
CA HIS A 80 -19.07 -11.80 -3.99
C HIS A 80 -18.87 -13.34 -4.02
N PRO A 81 -18.29 -13.93 -5.08
CA PRO A 81 -18.19 -15.39 -5.22
C PRO A 81 -17.46 -16.10 -4.07
N VAL A 82 -16.55 -15.40 -3.38
CA VAL A 82 -15.82 -15.94 -2.22
C VAL A 82 -16.35 -15.44 -0.86
N TYR A 83 -17.49 -14.76 -0.83
CA TYR A 83 -18.08 -14.27 0.43
C TYR A 83 -18.27 -15.44 1.42
N GLY A 84 -17.65 -15.35 2.60
CA GLY A 84 -17.71 -16.37 3.64
C GLY A 84 -16.91 -17.65 3.36
N VAL A 85 -16.16 -17.73 2.25
CA VAL A 85 -15.36 -18.91 1.89
C VAL A 85 -13.97 -18.80 2.51
N LYS A 86 -13.59 -19.77 3.33
CA LYS A 86 -12.24 -19.87 3.94
C LYS A 86 -11.36 -20.81 3.15
N GLY A 87 -10.07 -20.46 3.03
CA GLY A 87 -9.09 -21.24 2.28
C GLY A 87 -9.40 -21.29 0.79
N PHE A 88 -9.98 -20.22 0.23
CA PHE A 88 -10.38 -20.20 -1.17
C PHE A 88 -9.14 -20.21 -2.08
N ASP A 89 -9.20 -21.00 -3.14
CA ASP A 89 -8.23 -20.98 -4.22
C ASP A 89 -8.74 -20.05 -5.30
N HIS A 90 -8.13 -18.86 -5.43
CA HIS A 90 -8.52 -17.85 -6.41
C HIS A 90 -8.60 -18.37 -7.86
N ARG A 91 -7.90 -19.47 -8.21
CA ARG A 91 -7.95 -20.11 -9.53
C ARG A 91 -9.28 -20.80 -9.83
N ASP A 92 -10.06 -21.11 -8.81
CA ASP A 92 -11.37 -21.77 -8.95
C ASP A 92 -12.49 -20.76 -9.26
N TYR A 93 -12.19 -19.46 -9.28
CA TYR A 93 -13.16 -18.39 -9.50
C TYR A 93 -12.82 -17.60 -10.77
N PRO A 94 -13.77 -17.39 -11.69
CA PRO A 94 -13.54 -16.62 -12.90
C PRO A 94 -13.27 -15.14 -12.61
N ASP A 95 -13.83 -14.63 -11.52
CA ASP A 95 -13.55 -13.32 -10.95
C ASP A 95 -13.55 -13.42 -9.43
N TYR A 96 -12.44 -13.03 -8.82
CA TYR A 96 -12.25 -12.98 -7.37
C TYR A 96 -11.89 -11.56 -6.92
N SER A 97 -11.99 -10.57 -7.81
CA SER A 97 -11.64 -9.18 -7.52
C SER A 97 -12.77 -8.44 -6.79
N ASN A 98 -12.37 -7.57 -5.87
CA ASN A 98 -13.25 -6.62 -5.22
C ASN A 98 -13.60 -5.42 -6.11
N ARG A 99 -13.03 -5.27 -7.31
CA ARG A 99 -13.23 -4.09 -8.18
C ARG A 99 -14.70 -3.80 -8.47
N GLY A 100 -15.52 -4.84 -8.68
CA GLY A 100 -16.95 -4.68 -8.92
C GLY A 100 -17.77 -4.27 -7.69
N TYR A 101 -17.18 -4.29 -6.49
CA TYR A 101 -17.84 -4.04 -5.21
C TYR A 101 -17.25 -2.85 -4.43
N MET A 102 -16.04 -2.45 -4.78
CA MET A 102 -15.29 -1.43 -4.09
C MET A 102 -15.83 -0.04 -4.45
N ILE A 103 -16.04 0.78 -3.42
CA ILE A 103 -16.35 2.20 -3.56
C ILE A 103 -15.23 3.01 -2.92
N TYR A 104 -15.15 4.27 -3.33
CA TYR A 104 -14.23 5.28 -2.84
C TYR A 104 -15.03 6.33 -2.10
N ILE A 105 -14.51 6.78 -0.95
CA ILE A 105 -15.09 7.86 -0.17
C ILE A 105 -14.05 8.92 0.14
N ASP A 106 -14.40 10.17 -0.12
CA ASP A 106 -13.70 11.33 0.39
C ASP A 106 -14.55 11.96 1.49
N TYR A 107 -13.95 12.36 2.60
CA TYR A 107 -14.68 12.99 3.70
C TYR A 107 -13.77 13.88 4.54
N ASP A 108 -14.37 14.88 5.16
CA ASP A 108 -13.72 15.69 6.17
C ASP A 108 -14.02 15.11 7.56
N TYR A 109 -13.09 15.23 8.50
CA TYR A 109 -13.22 14.69 9.85
C TYR A 109 -12.53 15.58 10.87
N GLU A 110 -13.03 15.59 12.10
CA GLU A 110 -12.43 16.32 13.21
C GLU A 110 -11.39 15.44 13.93
N SER A 111 -10.19 15.97 14.13
CA SER A 111 -9.09 15.29 14.82
C SER A 111 -8.27 16.31 15.60
N GLU A 112 -8.15 16.09 16.91
CA GLU A 112 -7.34 16.93 17.81
C GLU A 112 -5.84 16.61 17.70
N ASP A 113 -5.49 15.44 17.17
CA ASP A 113 -4.10 15.06 16.95
C ASP A 113 -3.48 15.95 15.86
N GLU A 114 -2.21 16.35 16.02
CA GLU A 114 -1.46 16.87 14.88
C GLU A 114 -1.37 15.79 13.79
N VAL A 115 -1.10 16.15 12.53
CA VAL A 115 -1.14 15.31 11.30
C VAL A 115 -0.29 14.01 11.35
N ASN A 116 0.37 13.72 12.47
CA ASN A 116 1.24 12.58 12.75
C ASN A 116 0.55 11.25 13.12
N GLU A 117 -0.77 11.12 12.99
CA GLU A 117 -1.48 9.84 13.18
C GLU A 117 -1.08 8.81 12.11
N GLY A 118 -0.01 8.07 12.40
CA GLY A 118 0.62 7.10 11.49
C GLY A 118 2.13 7.08 11.63
N ILE A 119 2.72 8.25 11.93
CA ILE A 119 4.15 8.49 11.87
C ILE A 119 4.89 8.09 13.15
N SER A 120 4.27 8.26 14.33
CA SER A 120 4.94 8.01 15.63
C SER A 120 5.37 6.57 15.92
N VAL A 121 4.90 5.59 15.13
CA VAL A 121 5.29 4.16 15.20
C VAL A 121 6.29 3.75 14.13
N LEU A 122 6.47 4.56 13.08
CA LEU A 122 7.39 4.19 12.02
C LEU A 122 8.80 4.30 12.57
N ALA A 123 9.53 3.19 12.53
CA ALA A 123 10.93 3.18 12.90
C ALA A 123 11.72 3.94 11.81
N SER A 124 12.02 5.22 12.03
CA SER A 124 13.00 5.95 11.23
C SER A 124 14.40 5.61 11.71
N VAL A 125 14.93 4.52 11.20
CA VAL A 125 16.30 4.09 11.53
C VAL A 125 17.33 4.96 10.81
N ASN A 126 17.03 5.36 9.57
CA ASN A 126 17.87 6.20 8.72
C ASN A 126 17.01 7.10 7.83
N THR A 127 17.66 8.10 7.23
CA THR A 127 17.03 9.18 6.46
C THR A 127 17.63 9.21 5.06
N LEU A 128 16.88 9.74 4.08
CA LEU A 128 17.29 9.79 2.68
C LEU A 128 18.20 11.01 2.40
N ASP A 129 19.21 11.25 3.24
CA ASP A 129 19.99 12.49 3.24
C ASP A 129 20.75 12.73 1.93
N ARG A 130 21.22 11.66 1.27
CA ARG A 130 21.93 11.78 0.00
C ARG A 130 20.95 12.15 -1.12
N LEU A 131 19.84 11.43 -1.22
CA LEU A 131 18.74 11.74 -2.12
C LEU A 131 18.32 13.21 -1.99
N ILE A 132 18.02 13.64 -0.76
CA ILE A 132 17.53 15.00 -0.47
C ILE A 132 18.58 16.06 -0.83
N ARG A 133 19.86 15.80 -0.59
CA ARG A 133 20.94 16.70 -1.04
C ARG A 133 21.02 16.82 -2.55
N LYS A 134 20.88 15.73 -3.30
CA LYS A 134 20.87 15.76 -4.77
C LYS A 134 19.65 16.54 -5.30
N LEU A 135 18.47 16.27 -4.75
CA LEU A 135 17.22 16.94 -5.11
C LEU A 135 17.29 18.45 -4.84
N LYS A 136 17.77 18.87 -3.66
CA LYS A 136 17.98 20.30 -3.32
C LYS A 136 18.99 21.00 -4.23
N ALA A 137 19.93 20.25 -4.80
CA ALA A 137 20.92 20.76 -5.73
C ALA A 137 20.45 20.76 -7.20
N GLY A 138 19.20 20.37 -7.49
CA GLY A 138 18.67 20.26 -8.86
C GLY A 138 19.37 19.20 -9.71
N GLN A 139 20.01 18.21 -9.07
CA GLN A 139 20.74 17.18 -9.81
C GLN A 139 19.79 16.07 -10.30
N PRO A 140 20.08 15.46 -11.46
CA PRO A 140 19.30 14.34 -11.95
C PRO A 140 19.37 13.15 -10.96
N LEU A 141 18.24 12.47 -10.83
CA LEU A 141 18.04 11.37 -9.90
C LEU A 141 17.43 10.18 -10.61
N ARG A 142 18.04 9.00 -10.43
CA ARG A 142 17.46 7.73 -10.87
C ARG A 142 16.94 6.91 -9.70
N TYR A 143 15.64 6.69 -9.67
CA TYR A 143 14.96 5.81 -8.74
C TYR A 143 14.63 4.46 -9.42
N VAL A 144 15.19 3.37 -8.92
CA VAL A 144 14.86 2.01 -9.36
C VAL A 144 13.89 1.35 -8.38
N VAL A 145 12.74 0.93 -8.88
CA VAL A 145 11.76 0.13 -8.13
C VAL A 145 12.07 -1.35 -8.36
N PHE A 146 12.40 -2.10 -7.31
CA PHE A 146 12.76 -3.52 -7.39
C PHE A 146 11.89 -4.32 -6.42
N GLY A 147 11.09 -5.26 -6.92
CA GLY A 147 10.14 -5.94 -6.07
C GLY A 147 9.21 -6.88 -6.83
N ASP A 148 8.19 -7.33 -6.11
CA ASP A 148 7.15 -8.22 -6.61
C ASP A 148 5.99 -7.49 -7.34
N SER A 149 4.85 -8.17 -7.51
CA SER A 149 3.65 -7.62 -8.18
C SER A 149 3.08 -6.37 -7.52
N ILE A 150 3.27 -6.16 -6.23
CA ILE A 150 2.82 -4.92 -5.59
C ILE A 150 3.70 -3.76 -6.06
N SER A 151 5.00 -4.01 -6.19
CA SER A 151 5.99 -3.04 -6.69
C SER A 151 5.85 -2.75 -8.18
N THR A 152 5.20 -3.62 -8.97
CA THR A 152 4.83 -3.29 -10.36
C THR A 152 3.69 -2.27 -10.45
N GLY A 153 3.08 -1.89 -9.32
CA GLY A 153 1.82 -1.13 -9.30
C GLY A 153 0.60 -2.04 -9.44
N GLY A 154 0.72 -3.31 -9.06
CA GLY A 154 -0.34 -4.31 -9.21
C GLY A 154 -1.65 -3.84 -8.60
N ASP A 155 -2.69 -3.83 -9.43
CA ASP A 155 -4.06 -3.42 -9.11
C ASP A 155 -4.29 -1.95 -8.74
N ALA A 156 -3.27 -1.08 -8.76
CA ALA A 156 -3.53 0.36 -8.87
C ALA A 156 -4.44 0.61 -10.07
N SER A 157 -5.51 1.39 -9.90
CA SER A 157 -6.48 1.67 -10.97
C SER A 157 -5.85 2.49 -12.10
N ARG A 158 -4.75 3.19 -11.81
CA ARG A 158 -3.90 3.93 -12.75
C ARG A 158 -2.45 3.91 -12.27
N ASP A 159 -1.50 4.05 -13.19
CA ASP A 159 -0.07 4.07 -12.84
C ASP A 159 0.31 5.23 -11.91
N ASP A 160 -0.37 6.38 -12.01
CA ASP A 160 -0.15 7.52 -11.12
C ASP A 160 -0.66 7.31 -9.69
N PHE A 161 -1.45 6.25 -9.44
CA PHE A 161 -1.85 5.81 -8.11
C PHE A 161 -0.98 4.69 -7.53
N ALA A 162 -0.06 4.12 -8.32
CA ALA A 162 0.92 3.20 -7.77
C ALA A 162 1.81 3.95 -6.76
N PHE A 163 2.17 3.29 -5.65
CA PHE A 163 2.86 3.94 -4.54
C PHE A 163 4.18 4.61 -4.95
N TYR A 164 4.92 3.99 -5.88
CA TYR A 164 6.20 4.54 -6.36
C TYR A 164 5.98 5.79 -7.21
N SER A 165 4.88 5.86 -7.95
CA SER A 165 4.48 7.03 -8.74
C SER A 165 4.01 8.16 -7.83
N LEU A 166 3.19 7.86 -6.82
CA LEU A 166 2.79 8.84 -5.79
C LEU A 166 4.02 9.44 -5.10
N PHE A 167 4.97 8.59 -4.69
CA PHE A 167 6.21 9.05 -4.09
C PHE A 167 7.06 9.90 -5.05
N ALA A 168 7.22 9.46 -6.29
CA ALA A 168 7.97 10.23 -7.30
C ALA A 168 7.31 11.58 -7.61
N ASN A 169 5.97 11.64 -7.66
CA ASN A 169 5.23 12.88 -7.89
C ASN A 169 5.40 13.85 -6.73
N ASP A 170 5.33 13.37 -5.48
CA ASP A 170 5.61 14.19 -4.28
C ASP A 170 7.05 14.76 -4.32
N LEU A 171 8.03 13.95 -4.71
CA LEU A 171 9.41 14.43 -4.90
C LEU A 171 9.52 15.51 -5.99
N ARG A 172 8.84 15.33 -7.14
CA ARG A 172 8.83 16.33 -8.22
C ARG A 172 8.17 17.63 -7.80
N GLU A 173 7.10 17.56 -7.01
CA GLU A 173 6.42 18.75 -6.50
C GLU A 173 7.28 19.52 -5.49
N ARG A 174 7.97 18.82 -4.58
CA ARG A 174 8.86 19.44 -3.59
C ARG A 174 10.16 19.98 -4.21
N TYR A 175 10.64 19.37 -5.28
CA TYR A 175 11.93 19.68 -5.90
C TYR A 175 11.79 19.85 -7.43
N PRO A 176 11.07 20.89 -7.90
CA PRO A 176 10.73 21.06 -9.32
C PRO A 176 11.94 21.28 -10.24
N GLU A 177 13.08 21.70 -9.67
CA GLU A 177 14.33 21.92 -10.42
C GLU A 177 15.13 20.61 -10.65
N ALA A 178 14.78 19.52 -9.98
CA ALA A 178 15.46 18.24 -10.13
C ALA A 178 14.78 17.36 -11.19
N GLU A 179 15.57 16.70 -12.04
CA GLU A 179 15.07 15.70 -12.96
C GLU A 179 14.97 14.33 -12.25
N LEU A 180 13.77 13.76 -12.16
CA LEU A 180 13.54 12.46 -11.54
C LEU A 180 13.09 11.41 -12.57
N GLU A 181 14.00 10.48 -12.87
CA GLU A 181 13.72 9.28 -13.64
C GLU A 181 13.32 8.13 -12.71
N VAL A 182 12.17 7.51 -12.97
CA VAL A 182 11.74 6.28 -12.29
C VAL A 182 11.88 5.12 -13.27
N VAL A 183 12.64 4.10 -12.90
CA VAL A 183 12.80 2.87 -13.67
C VAL A 183 12.20 1.73 -12.86
N ASN A 184 10.98 1.32 -13.23
CA ASN A 184 10.34 0.17 -12.58
C ASN A 184 10.90 -1.15 -13.14
N LYS A 185 11.55 -1.90 -12.25
CA LYS A 185 12.15 -3.21 -12.50
C LYS A 185 11.52 -4.29 -11.65
N ALA A 186 10.34 -4.07 -11.09
CA ALA A 186 9.60 -5.09 -10.36
C ALA A 186 9.01 -6.14 -11.33
N LEU A 187 8.81 -7.36 -10.84
CA LEU A 187 8.23 -8.47 -11.60
C LEU A 187 7.12 -9.16 -10.81
N GLY A 188 5.96 -9.33 -11.46
CA GLY A 188 4.81 -9.99 -10.83
C GLY A 188 5.04 -11.47 -10.55
N GLY A 189 4.63 -11.93 -9.36
CA GLY A 189 4.81 -13.31 -8.91
C GLY A 189 6.25 -13.69 -8.53
N GLU A 190 7.18 -12.74 -8.57
CA GLU A 190 8.58 -12.97 -8.22
C GLU A 190 8.80 -13.07 -6.70
N GLY A 191 9.71 -13.93 -6.27
CA GLY A 191 10.24 -13.98 -4.90
C GLY A 191 11.71 -13.59 -4.82
N SER A 192 12.23 -13.44 -3.60
CA SER A 192 13.57 -12.89 -3.35
C SER A 192 14.72 -13.68 -4.00
N THR A 193 14.60 -14.99 -4.21
CA THR A 193 15.66 -15.81 -4.83
C THR A 193 15.90 -15.44 -6.29
N THR A 194 14.85 -15.44 -7.10
CA THR A 194 14.95 -15.09 -8.54
C THR A 194 15.29 -13.62 -8.72
N ALA A 195 14.81 -12.76 -7.81
CA ALA A 195 15.21 -11.36 -7.80
C ALA A 195 16.73 -11.18 -7.61
N LEU A 196 17.36 -11.97 -6.74
CA LEU A 196 18.80 -11.84 -6.49
C LEU A 196 19.63 -12.15 -7.73
N GLU A 197 19.17 -13.08 -8.57
CA GLU A 197 19.84 -13.49 -9.81
C GLU A 197 19.95 -12.34 -10.84
N ARG A 198 18.96 -11.45 -10.88
CA ARG A 198 18.91 -10.33 -11.85
C ARG A 198 19.37 -8.99 -11.29
N LEU A 199 19.75 -8.92 -10.01
CA LEU A 199 20.13 -7.69 -9.33
C LEU A 199 21.21 -6.89 -10.08
N GLU A 200 22.22 -7.57 -10.63
CA GLU A 200 23.31 -6.91 -11.34
C GLU A 200 22.79 -6.16 -12.57
N GLN A 201 21.98 -6.82 -13.39
CA GLN A 201 21.49 -6.29 -14.65
C GLN A 201 20.39 -5.24 -14.44
N ASP A 202 19.47 -5.49 -13.53
CA ASP A 202 18.27 -4.68 -13.38
C ASP A 202 18.40 -3.55 -12.37
N VAL A 203 19.38 -3.59 -11.47
CA VAL A 203 19.59 -2.53 -10.47
C VAL A 203 20.97 -1.92 -10.61
N ILE A 204 22.03 -2.71 -10.43
CA ILE A 204 23.39 -2.19 -10.27
C ILE A 204 23.91 -1.56 -11.57
N ALA A 205 23.67 -2.18 -12.72
CA ALA A 205 24.06 -1.66 -14.02
C ALA A 205 23.42 -0.30 -14.35
N LEU A 206 22.27 0.01 -13.73
CA LEU A 206 21.59 1.29 -13.90
C LEU A 206 22.22 2.42 -13.08
N GLN A 207 23.14 2.12 -12.15
CA GLN A 207 23.77 3.09 -11.25
C GLN A 207 22.74 4.04 -10.59
N PRO A 208 21.77 3.51 -9.83
CA PRO A 208 20.70 4.29 -9.22
C PRO A 208 21.23 5.22 -8.12
N ASP A 209 20.43 6.26 -7.86
CA ASP A 209 20.55 7.10 -6.67
C ASP A 209 19.62 6.65 -5.54
N LEU A 210 18.53 5.96 -5.89
CA LEU A 210 17.57 5.37 -4.97
C LEU A 210 17.16 3.99 -5.45
N VAL A 211 17.09 3.03 -4.54
CA VAL A 211 16.49 1.72 -4.78
C VAL A 211 15.46 1.41 -3.69
N SER A 212 14.25 1.04 -4.09
CA SER A 212 13.28 0.41 -3.18
C SER A 212 13.24 -1.09 -3.42
N ILE A 213 13.36 -1.90 -2.37
CA ILE A 213 13.33 -3.37 -2.41
C ILE A 213 12.07 -3.86 -1.69
N GLY A 214 11.09 -4.36 -2.44
CA GLY A 214 9.81 -4.86 -1.92
C GLY A 214 9.57 -6.33 -2.23
N TYR A 215 9.95 -7.20 -1.30
CA TYR A 215 9.71 -8.65 -1.35
C TYR A 215 9.22 -9.16 0.01
N GLY A 216 8.64 -10.37 0.04
CA GLY A 216 8.05 -10.97 1.23
C GLY A 216 6.62 -11.49 0.99
N MET A 217 5.85 -10.85 0.09
CA MET A 217 4.46 -11.26 -0.17
C MET A 217 4.37 -12.60 -0.90
N ASN A 218 5.23 -12.84 -1.90
CA ASN A 218 5.30 -14.13 -2.57
C ASN A 218 6.15 -15.14 -1.79
N ASP A 219 7.19 -14.67 -1.11
CA ASP A 219 8.09 -15.49 -0.29
C ASP A 219 7.32 -16.23 0.81
N GLN A 220 6.37 -15.55 1.47
CA GLN A 220 5.54 -16.16 2.51
C GLN A 220 4.53 -17.17 1.96
N CYS A 221 4.19 -17.16 0.67
CA CYS A 221 3.04 -17.91 0.17
C CYS A 221 3.16 -19.43 0.41
N THR A 222 2.09 -20.06 0.87
CA THR A 222 2.00 -21.52 0.98
C THR A 222 1.98 -22.14 -0.42
N MET A 223 2.95 -22.99 -0.75
CA MET A 223 3.06 -23.62 -2.08
C MET A 223 2.55 -25.06 -2.12
N GLY A 224 2.02 -25.56 -1.01
CA GLY A 224 1.44 -26.90 -0.88
C GLY A 224 1.25 -27.28 0.58
N PRO A 225 0.69 -28.48 0.87
CA PRO A 225 0.47 -28.94 2.24
C PRO A 225 1.76 -29.03 3.06
N ASP A 226 2.89 -29.33 2.40
CA ASP A 226 4.20 -29.52 3.03
C ASP A 226 5.15 -28.31 2.88
N ILE A 227 4.75 -27.31 2.09
CA ILE A 227 5.56 -26.11 1.83
C ILE A 227 4.81 -24.90 2.33
N ARG A 228 5.07 -24.55 3.60
CA ARG A 228 4.43 -23.42 4.28
C ARG A 228 4.78 -22.07 3.68
N ASN A 229 6.01 -21.90 3.20
CA ASN A 229 6.46 -20.67 2.55
C ASN A 229 7.24 -21.00 1.29
N GLY A 230 6.95 -20.31 0.19
CA GLY A 230 7.63 -20.49 -1.09
C GLY A 230 9.13 -20.20 -1.00
N ILE A 231 9.52 -19.23 -0.17
CA ILE A 231 10.91 -18.99 0.20
C ILE A 231 10.99 -18.94 1.73
N PRO A 232 11.68 -19.91 2.38
CA PRO A 232 11.79 -19.95 3.83
C PRO A 232 12.41 -18.67 4.41
N PRO A 233 12.01 -18.22 5.62
CA PRO A 233 12.47 -16.96 6.20
C PRO A 233 14.00 -16.79 6.27
N GLY A 234 14.75 -17.86 6.58
CA GLY A 234 16.21 -17.81 6.60
C GLY A 234 16.84 -17.51 5.23
N LEU A 235 16.33 -18.15 4.17
CA LEU A 235 16.79 -17.91 2.81
C LEU A 235 16.39 -16.51 2.32
N PHE A 236 15.18 -16.06 2.69
CA PHE A 236 14.74 -14.69 2.43
C PHE A 236 15.69 -13.67 3.07
N GLU A 237 16.07 -13.86 4.33
CA GLU A 237 17.04 -12.99 5.00
C GLU A 237 18.39 -12.95 4.27
N GLU A 238 18.92 -14.12 3.90
CA GLU A 238 20.17 -14.23 3.14
C GLU A 238 20.09 -13.48 1.81
N ASN A 239 18.97 -13.64 1.08
CA ASN A 239 18.75 -12.99 -0.21
C ASN A 239 18.71 -11.47 -0.07
N ILE A 240 17.89 -10.93 0.84
CA ILE A 240 17.78 -9.47 1.04
C ILE A 240 19.11 -8.89 1.51
N ARG A 241 19.79 -9.55 2.45
CA ARG A 241 21.13 -9.12 2.90
C ARG A 241 22.12 -9.07 1.74
N ALA A 242 22.13 -10.09 0.89
CA ALA A 242 22.99 -10.14 -0.28
C ALA A 242 22.68 -9.02 -1.29
N MET A 243 21.39 -8.72 -1.53
CA MET A 243 21.00 -7.61 -2.40
C MET A 243 21.52 -6.27 -1.88
N VAL A 244 21.22 -5.95 -0.62
CA VAL A 244 21.63 -4.69 0.02
C VAL A 244 23.15 -4.53 -0.02
N GLN A 245 23.91 -5.54 0.38
CA GLN A 245 25.37 -5.48 0.39
C GLN A 245 25.98 -5.36 -1.01
N GLN A 246 25.36 -5.92 -2.05
CA GLN A 246 25.83 -5.74 -3.43
C GLN A 246 25.56 -4.33 -3.93
N ILE A 247 24.36 -3.77 -3.69
CA ILE A 247 24.02 -2.39 -4.04
C ILE A 247 24.96 -1.41 -3.34
N GLN A 248 25.18 -1.56 -2.03
CA GLN A 248 26.07 -0.69 -1.25
C GLN A 248 27.53 -0.73 -1.71
N ARG A 249 28.01 -1.89 -2.20
CA ARG A 249 29.40 -2.04 -2.66
C ARG A 249 29.63 -1.51 -4.08
N LYS A 250 28.62 -1.58 -4.93
CA LYS A 250 28.76 -1.33 -6.39
C LYS A 250 28.05 -0.06 -6.87
N THR A 251 27.29 0.56 -5.99
CA THR A 251 26.55 1.79 -6.28
C THR A 251 26.66 2.72 -5.10
N ASN A 252 25.94 3.82 -5.24
CA ASN A 252 25.94 4.93 -4.34
C ASN A 252 24.50 5.21 -3.86
N ALA A 253 23.56 4.31 -4.15
CA ALA A 253 22.15 4.52 -3.93
C ALA A 253 21.80 4.55 -2.44
N ASP A 254 20.86 5.41 -2.08
CA ASP A 254 20.06 5.20 -0.87
C ASP A 254 19.15 3.98 -1.10
N ILE A 255 18.93 3.20 -0.03
CA ILE A 255 18.14 1.96 -0.11
C ILE A 255 16.96 2.05 0.85
N ILE A 256 15.77 1.76 0.34
CA ILE A 256 14.54 1.59 1.13
C ILE A 256 14.13 0.12 1.07
N LEU A 257 14.18 -0.57 2.21
CA LEU A 257 13.48 -1.85 2.35
C LEU A 257 11.99 -1.58 2.55
N VAL A 258 11.11 -2.28 1.84
CA VAL A 258 9.66 -2.07 1.90
C VAL A 258 9.01 -3.29 2.53
N THR A 259 8.37 -3.13 3.69
CA THR A 259 7.66 -4.24 4.32
C THR A 259 6.34 -4.51 3.56
N PRO A 260 5.89 -5.77 3.47
CA PRO A 260 4.67 -6.11 2.73
C PRO A 260 3.39 -5.76 3.52
N CYS A 261 2.30 -5.46 2.80
CA CYS A 261 0.95 -5.45 3.35
C CYS A 261 0.50 -6.85 3.81
N ILE A 262 -0.67 -6.92 4.46
CA ILE A 262 -1.24 -8.19 4.90
C ILE A 262 -2.19 -8.75 3.83
N SER A 263 -1.91 -9.98 3.37
CA SER A 263 -2.79 -10.72 2.45
C SER A 263 -4.11 -11.12 3.10
N ASN A 264 -5.11 -11.48 2.30
CA ASN A 264 -6.38 -11.98 2.80
C ASN A 264 -6.14 -13.30 3.55
N PRO A 265 -6.49 -13.41 4.86
CA PRO A 265 -6.25 -14.62 5.64
C PRO A 265 -7.14 -15.79 5.21
N HIS A 266 -8.17 -15.55 4.40
CA HIS A 266 -9.01 -16.58 3.82
C HIS A 266 -8.48 -17.11 2.47
N TRP A 267 -7.43 -16.51 1.92
CA TRP A 267 -6.77 -17.02 0.73
C TRP A 267 -5.92 -18.25 1.05
N LYS A 268 -6.06 -19.32 0.26
CA LYS A 268 -5.35 -20.59 0.46
C LYS A 268 -3.82 -20.48 0.51
N HIS A 269 -3.24 -19.51 -0.18
CA HIS A 269 -1.78 -19.34 -0.21
C HIS A 269 -1.27 -18.34 0.85
N SER A 270 -2.14 -17.78 1.70
CA SER A 270 -1.67 -17.01 2.86
C SER A 270 -1.15 -17.97 3.93
N SER A 271 0.14 -17.85 4.29
CA SER A 271 0.76 -18.66 5.36
C SER A 271 0.47 -18.11 6.77
N GLY A 272 0.06 -16.85 6.84
CA GLY A 272 -0.04 -16.08 8.10
C GLY A 272 1.32 -15.59 8.64
N ASP A 273 2.43 -15.83 7.94
CA ASP A 273 3.79 -15.56 8.46
C ASP A 273 4.38 -14.21 8.05
N LEU A 274 3.60 -13.32 7.43
CA LEU A 274 4.08 -12.01 6.93
C LEU A 274 4.81 -11.16 7.98
N ALA A 275 4.44 -11.30 9.27
CA ALA A 275 5.14 -10.64 10.37
C ALA A 275 6.61 -11.09 10.49
N ILE A 276 6.93 -12.36 10.20
CA ILE A 276 8.30 -12.88 10.25
C ILE A 276 9.16 -12.21 9.18
N TYR A 277 8.66 -12.10 7.95
CA TYR A 277 9.36 -11.42 6.85
C TYR A 277 9.54 -9.93 7.14
N THR A 278 8.52 -9.29 7.73
CA THR A 278 8.57 -7.90 8.18
C THR A 278 9.67 -7.69 9.22
N ASP A 279 9.73 -8.54 10.25
CA ASP A 279 10.75 -8.46 11.31
C ASP A 279 12.17 -8.62 10.76
N ILE A 280 12.35 -9.50 9.77
CA ILE A 280 13.62 -9.66 9.06
C ILE A 280 14.01 -8.37 8.34
N LEU A 281 13.11 -7.76 7.58
CA LEU A 281 13.39 -6.49 6.87
C LEU A 281 13.72 -5.36 7.83
N LEU A 282 12.96 -5.22 8.93
CA LEU A 282 13.22 -4.21 9.97
C LEU A 282 14.58 -4.42 10.63
N ARG A 283 14.93 -5.66 10.97
CA ARG A 283 16.22 -5.99 11.57
C ARG A 283 17.37 -5.74 10.59
N LEU A 284 17.25 -6.19 9.33
CA LEU A 284 18.25 -5.94 8.29
C LEU A 284 18.46 -4.44 8.04
N SER A 285 17.39 -3.63 8.08
CA SER A 285 17.53 -2.18 7.91
C SER A 285 18.43 -1.54 8.97
N ARG A 286 18.31 -2.00 10.23
CA ARG A 286 19.15 -1.56 11.35
C ARG A 286 20.57 -2.07 11.23
N GLU A 287 20.73 -3.35 10.90
CA GLU A 287 22.05 -3.98 10.79
C GLU A 287 22.89 -3.42 9.63
N LEU A 288 22.24 -3.10 8.50
CA LEU A 288 22.91 -2.70 7.26
C LEU A 288 22.85 -1.18 7.00
N GLY A 289 22.19 -0.41 7.86
CA GLY A 289 22.11 1.04 7.75
C GLY A 289 21.27 1.53 6.57
N THR A 290 20.17 0.86 6.24
CA THR A 290 19.23 1.29 5.19
C THR A 290 18.03 2.03 5.78
N CYS A 291 17.24 2.70 4.93
CA CYS A 291 15.90 3.12 5.29
C CYS A 291 14.93 1.93 5.23
N VAL A 292 13.77 2.07 5.89
CA VAL A 292 12.67 1.11 5.80
C VAL A 292 11.34 1.84 5.72
N ALA A 293 10.53 1.50 4.71
CA ALA A 293 9.14 1.91 4.62
C ALA A 293 8.29 0.81 5.28
N ASP A 294 7.90 1.01 6.53
CA ASP A 294 7.15 0.02 7.31
C ASP A 294 5.64 0.08 7.03
N VAL A 295 5.27 -0.43 5.85
CA VAL A 295 3.88 -0.53 5.40
C VAL A 295 3.09 -1.50 6.27
N HIS A 296 3.71 -2.60 6.71
CA HIS A 296 3.07 -3.61 7.55
C HIS A 296 2.48 -3.00 8.82
N ALA A 297 3.24 -2.13 9.50
CA ALA A 297 2.75 -1.42 10.69
C ALA A 297 1.55 -0.51 10.38
N LEU A 298 1.58 0.24 9.27
CA LEU A 298 0.44 1.07 8.85
C LEU A 298 -0.78 0.22 8.48
N TRP A 299 -0.55 -0.91 7.81
CA TRP A 299 -1.62 -1.84 7.43
C TRP A 299 -2.31 -2.45 8.64
N ILE A 300 -1.56 -2.86 9.66
CA ILE A 300 -2.12 -3.33 10.94
C ILE A 300 -3.01 -2.25 11.57
N ARG A 301 -2.60 -0.97 11.50
CA ARG A 301 -3.41 0.12 12.04
C ARG A 301 -4.74 0.30 11.32
N GLU A 302 -4.79 0.08 10.01
CA GLU A 302 -6.05 0.08 9.27
C GLU A 302 -6.97 -1.05 9.76
N LEU A 303 -6.44 -2.26 9.90
CA LEU A 303 -7.21 -3.40 10.40
C LEU A 303 -7.67 -3.20 11.85
N GLN A 304 -6.83 -2.62 12.71
CA GLN A 304 -7.18 -2.26 14.09
C GLN A 304 -8.23 -1.16 14.16
N ALA A 305 -8.24 -0.26 13.17
CA ALA A 305 -9.31 0.73 12.99
C ALA A 305 -10.57 0.13 12.37
N GLY A 306 -10.70 -1.20 12.27
CA GLY A 306 -11.92 -1.87 11.82
C GLY A 306 -12.06 -2.02 10.32
N LYS A 307 -11.04 -1.66 9.52
CA LYS A 307 -11.03 -1.96 8.08
C LYS A 307 -10.97 -3.47 7.85
N THR A 308 -11.65 -3.93 6.82
CA THR A 308 -11.57 -5.33 6.35
C THR A 308 -10.44 -5.50 5.33
N HIS A 309 -9.94 -6.72 5.18
CA HIS A 309 -8.96 -7.05 4.13
C HIS A 309 -9.51 -6.74 2.74
N GLU A 310 -10.79 -7.03 2.54
CA GLU A 310 -11.54 -6.81 1.31
C GLU A 310 -11.62 -5.32 0.94
N SER A 311 -11.68 -4.44 1.94
CA SER A 311 -11.68 -2.99 1.73
C SER A 311 -10.29 -2.44 1.38
N LEU A 312 -9.22 -3.18 1.67
CA LEU A 312 -7.83 -2.76 1.44
C LEU A 312 -7.17 -3.45 0.22
N LEU A 313 -7.69 -4.62 -0.18
CA LEU A 313 -7.13 -5.43 -1.26
C LEU A 313 -8.08 -5.46 -2.46
N LEU A 314 -7.62 -5.00 -3.62
CA LEU A 314 -8.49 -4.93 -4.81
C LEU A 314 -8.69 -6.27 -5.50
N ASN A 315 -7.67 -7.12 -5.53
CA ASN A 315 -7.83 -8.49 -6.03
C ASN A 315 -8.35 -9.45 -4.95
N ASN A 316 -8.77 -8.95 -3.79
CA ASN A 316 -9.23 -9.73 -2.64
C ASN A 316 -8.21 -10.72 -2.04
N VAL A 317 -6.97 -10.73 -2.53
CA VAL A 317 -5.96 -11.76 -2.22
C VAL A 317 -4.75 -11.13 -1.56
N ASN A 318 -4.05 -10.23 -2.25
CA ASN A 318 -2.78 -9.68 -1.78
C ASN A 318 -2.39 -8.35 -2.43
N HIS A 319 -3.06 -7.90 -3.49
CA HIS A 319 -2.74 -6.63 -4.12
C HIS A 319 -3.56 -5.50 -3.51
N PRO A 320 -2.89 -4.41 -3.07
CA PRO A 320 -3.57 -3.26 -2.49
C PRO A 320 -4.52 -2.59 -3.49
N SER A 321 -5.58 -1.97 -2.97
CA SER A 321 -6.36 -0.98 -3.71
C SER A 321 -5.59 0.33 -3.88
N ASP A 322 -6.18 1.34 -4.53
CA ASP A 322 -5.56 2.68 -4.57
C ASP A 322 -5.35 3.28 -3.18
N TYR A 323 -6.28 3.05 -2.24
CA TYR A 323 -6.08 3.41 -0.83
C TYR A 323 -4.95 2.59 -0.20
N GLY A 324 -4.86 1.30 -0.53
CA GLY A 324 -3.74 0.45 -0.16
C GLY A 324 -2.40 1.01 -0.64
N HIS A 325 -2.32 1.45 -1.91
CA HIS A 325 -1.13 2.10 -2.45
C HIS A 325 -0.85 3.46 -1.78
N ALA A 326 -1.87 4.21 -1.37
CA ALA A 326 -1.71 5.42 -0.58
C ALA A 326 -1.10 5.13 0.81
N ILE A 327 -1.40 3.98 1.42
CA ILE A 327 -0.76 3.53 2.67
C ILE A 327 0.74 3.23 2.43
N TYR A 328 1.07 2.54 1.34
CA TYR A 328 2.48 2.36 0.94
C TYR A 328 3.18 3.71 0.76
N TYR A 329 2.56 4.64 0.01
CA TYR A 329 3.09 5.98 -0.19
C TYR A 329 3.28 6.72 1.15
N LYS A 330 2.35 6.62 2.10
CA LYS A 330 2.48 7.22 3.44
C LYS A 330 3.75 6.73 4.15
N ALA A 331 4.07 5.43 4.07
CA ALA A 331 5.31 4.88 4.63
C ALA A 331 6.56 5.47 3.96
N PHE A 332 6.53 5.71 2.65
CA PHE A 332 7.64 6.35 1.92
C PHE A 332 7.77 7.83 2.24
N SER A 333 6.66 8.57 2.25
CA SER A 333 6.63 10.02 2.50
C SER A 333 7.24 10.38 3.86
N HIS A 334 7.11 9.49 4.85
CA HIS A 334 7.72 9.68 6.17
C HIS A 334 9.26 9.79 6.10
N LEU A 335 9.91 9.16 5.11
CA LEU A 335 11.36 9.15 4.96
C LEU A 335 11.93 10.47 4.42
N ILE A 336 11.07 11.39 3.96
CA ILE A 336 11.45 12.68 3.36
C ILE A 336 10.85 13.90 4.09
N SER A 337 10.14 13.69 5.19
CA SER A 337 9.51 14.77 5.96
C SER A 337 10.52 15.44 6.89
N TYR A 338 10.96 16.65 6.50
CA TYR A 338 11.69 17.63 7.33
C TYR A 338 11.13 19.03 7.13
#